data_AF-A0A2D8LJP0-F1
#
_entry.id   AF-A0A2D8LJP0-F1
#
_cell.length_a   1.000
_cell.length_b   1.000
_cell.length_c   1.000
_cell.angle_alpha   90.00
_cell.angle_beta   90.00
_cell.angle_gamma   90.00
#
_symmetry.space_group_name_H-M   'P 1'
#
loop_
_entity.id
_entity.type
_entity.pdbx_description
1 polymer ?
#
loop_
_entity_poly.entity_id
_entity_poly.type
_entity_poly.pdbx_seq_one_letter_code
_entity_poly.pdbx_strand_id
1 'polypeptide(L)' 'MLRIFKEKKMFGLFKKKTEEEKLQAEYEKLQKESFELSKINRSQSDAKAAEAEAVMQKIEALRKK' A
#
# COMPACT_ATOMS: atom_id res chain seq x y z
N MET A 1 -23.29 -0.03 20.15
CA MET A 1 -21.83 -0.22 20.28
C MET A 1 -21.37 -1.15 19.16
N LEU A 2 -20.87 -0.55 18.08
CA LEU A 2 -20.68 -1.20 16.77
C LEU A 2 -19.66 -2.34 16.84
N ARG A 3 -20.12 -3.56 16.50
CA ARG A 3 -19.25 -4.68 16.11
C ARG A 3 -18.70 -4.40 14.70
N ILE A 4 -17.57 -3.69 14.61
CA ILE A 4 -16.76 -3.63 13.38
C ILE A 4 -15.41 -4.28 13.69
N PHE A 5 -15.38 -5.60 13.71
CA PHE A 5 -14.17 -6.36 13.39
C PHE A 5 -14.59 -7.49 12.47
N LYS A 6 -14.93 -7.10 11.24
CA LYS A 6 -15.21 -8.00 10.12
C LYS A 6 -13.87 -8.60 9.70
N GLU A 7 -13.65 -9.83 10.13
CA GLU A 7 -12.87 -10.89 9.48
C GLU A 7 -11.72 -10.45 8.56
N LYS A 8 -10.50 -10.36 9.09
CA LYS A 8 -9.29 -10.61 8.30
C LYS A 8 -9.30 -12.10 7.91
N LYS A 9 -9.92 -12.43 6.77
CA LYS A 9 -9.77 -13.73 6.12
C LYS A 9 -8.29 -13.98 5.88
N MET A 10 -7.68 -14.79 6.73
CA MET A 10 -6.36 -15.34 6.51
C MET A 10 -6.37 -16.17 5.22
N PHE A 11 -5.57 -15.73 4.26
CA PHE A 11 -4.75 -16.56 3.38
C PHE A 11 -5.39 -17.86 2.86
N GLY A 12 -6.11 -17.75 1.75
CA GLY A 12 -6.34 -18.87 0.83
C GLY A 12 -5.10 -19.11 -0.03
N LEU A 13 -4.44 -20.24 0.19
CA LEU A 13 -3.04 -20.52 -0.15
C LEU A 13 -2.62 -20.48 -1.65
N PHE A 14 -3.51 -20.25 -2.63
CA PHE A 14 -3.12 -20.15 -4.06
C PHE A 14 -4.05 -19.25 -4.90
N LYS A 15 -4.58 -18.16 -4.33
CA LYS A 15 -5.20 -17.11 -5.16
C LYS A 15 -4.09 -16.21 -5.71
N LYS A 16 -4.07 -16.02 -7.03
CA LYS A 16 -3.23 -14.99 -7.65
C LYS A 16 -3.57 -13.67 -6.95
N LYS A 17 -2.56 -13.02 -6.35
CA LYS A 17 -2.74 -11.68 -5.77
C LYS A 17 -3.46 -10.82 -6.79
N THR A 18 -4.59 -10.24 -6.41
CA THR A 18 -5.31 -9.33 -7.29
C THR A 18 -4.39 -8.14 -7.59
N GLU A 19 -4.63 -7.46 -8.70
CA GLU A 19 -3.84 -6.29 -9.07
C GLU A 19 -3.87 -5.22 -7.97
N GLU A 20 -5.03 -5.08 -7.31
CA GLU A 20 -5.21 -4.24 -6.12
C GLU A 20 -4.33 -4.68 -4.93
N GLU A 21 -4.30 -5.96 -4.59
CA GLU A 21 -3.46 -6.48 -3.49
C GLU A 21 -1.97 -6.29 -3.76
N LYS A 22 -1.55 -6.40 -5.03
CA LYS A 22 -0.16 -6.14 -5.43
C LYS A 22 0.20 -4.68 -5.23
N LEU A 23 -0.65 -3.77 -5.69
CA LEU A 23 -0.45 -2.33 -5.53
C LEU A 23 -0.51 -1.91 -4.06
N GLN A 24 -1.39 -2.50 -3.24
CA GLN A 24 -1.41 -2.24 -1.80
C GLN A 24 -0.11 -2.68 -1.12
N ALA A 25 0.40 -3.87 -1.46
CA ALA A 25 1.68 -4.34 -0.92
C ALA A 25 2.85 -3.44 -1.36
N GLU A 26 2.83 -2.93 -2.60
CA GLU A 26 3.81 -1.99 -3.11
C GLU A 26 3.73 -0.64 -2.39
N TYR A 27 2.53 -0.11 -2.18
CA TYR A 27 2.28 1.10 -1.42
C TYR A 27 2.84 1.02 0.01
N GLU A 28 2.51 -0.06 0.74
CA GLU A 28 3.00 -0.27 2.11
C GLU A 28 4.54 -0.34 2.15
N LYS A 29 5.14 -0.99 1.14
CA LYS A 29 6.60 -1.07 1.01
C LYS A 29 7.22 0.30 0.79
N LEU A 30 6.67 1.10 -0.13
CA LEU A 30 7.16 2.44 -0.45
C LEU A 30 7.00 3.41 0.72
N GLN A 31 5.87 3.35 1.45
CA GLN A 31 5.71 4.13 2.68
C GLN A 31 6.76 3.76 3.74
N LYS A 32 7.02 2.46 3.94
CA LYS A 32 8.02 2.02 4.90
C LYS A 32 9.42 2.46 4.49
N GLU A 33 9.76 2.34 3.21
CA GLU A 33 11.02 2.84 2.66
C GLU A 33 11.15 4.36 2.85
N SER A 34 10.10 5.13 2.55
CA SER A 34 10.06 6.58 2.78
C SER A 34 10.31 6.92 4.25
N PHE A 35 9.64 6.22 5.17
CA PHE A 35 9.83 6.44 6.61
C PHE A 35 11.25 6.13 7.08
N GLU A 36 11.84 5.01 6.64
CA GLU A 36 13.23 4.69 7.00
C GLU A 36 14.21 5.70 6.38
N LEU A 37 13.97 6.12 5.13
CA LEU A 37 14.76 7.15 4.47
C LEU A 37 14.58 8.52 5.10
N SER A 38 13.44 8.83 5.73
CA SER A 38 13.23 10.12 6.39
C SER A 38 14.25 10.37 7.51
N LYS A 39 14.78 9.28 8.10
CA LYS A 39 15.81 9.30 9.15
C LYS A 39 17.23 9.51 8.60
N ILE A 40 17.45 9.24 7.31
CA ILE A 40 18.79 9.18 6.69
C ILE A 40 18.94 10.25 5.60
N ASN A 41 17.96 10.37 4.71
CA ASN A 41 17.96 11.25 3.55
C ASN A 41 16.54 11.74 3.22
N ARG A 42 16.28 13.01 3.54
CA ARG A 42 15.00 13.68 3.28
C ARG A 42 14.61 13.70 1.80
N SER A 43 15.57 13.95 0.90
CA SER A 43 15.27 14.03 -0.53
C SER A 43 14.82 12.68 -1.10
N GLN A 44 15.42 11.59 -0.63
CA GLN A 44 15.01 10.24 -1.05
C GLN A 44 13.70 9.82 -0.39
N SER A 45 13.45 10.24 0.85
CA SER A 45 12.17 10.07 1.54
C SER A 45 11.02 10.71 0.75
N ASP A 46 11.19 11.96 0.31
CA ASP A 46 10.18 12.70 -0.44
C ASP A 46 9.88 12.05 -1.78
N ALA A 47 10.92 11.57 -2.50
CA ALA A 47 10.75 10.82 -3.74
C ALA A 47 9.91 9.54 -3.53
N LYS A 48 10.20 8.78 -2.46
CA LYS A 48 9.47 7.55 -2.14
C LYS A 48 8.04 7.79 -1.66
N ALA A 49 7.80 8.91 -0.98
CA ALA A 49 6.44 9.33 -0.62
C ALA A 49 5.61 9.65 -1.87
N ALA A 50 6.18 10.35 -2.85
CA ALA A 50 5.53 10.63 -4.12
C ALA A 50 5.26 9.35 -4.95
N GLU A 51 6.19 8.39 -4.96
CA GLU A 51 5.97 7.07 -5.56
C GLU A 51 4.77 6.35 -4.89
N ALA A 52 4.69 6.39 -3.56
CA ALA A 52 3.57 5.79 -2.82
C ALA A 52 2.23 6.45 -3.19
N GLU A 53 2.16 7.79 -3.26
CA GLU A 53 0.95 8.50 -3.70
C GLU A 53 0.51 8.09 -5.11
N ALA A 54 1.45 7.96 -6.05
CA ALA A 54 1.14 7.50 -7.39
C ALA A 54 0.56 6.08 -7.41
N VAL A 55 1.05 5.18 -6.54
CA VAL A 55 0.49 3.84 -6.38
C VAL A 55 -0.92 3.90 -5.77
N MET A 56 -1.16 4.77 -4.79
CA MET A 56 -2.51 4.97 -4.23
C MET A 56 -3.51 5.41 -5.29
N GLN A 57 -3.13 6.36 -6.17
CA GLN A 57 -3.99 6.79 -7.26
C GLN A 57 -4.34 5.65 -8.22
N LYS A 58 -3.40 4.73 -8.50
CA LYS A 58 -3.67 3.52 -9.30
C LYS A 58 -4.67 2.59 -8.62
N ILE A 59 -4.56 2.41 -7.30
CA ILE A 59 -5.51 1.61 -6.51
C ILE A 59 -6.91 2.24 -6.57
N GLU A 60 -7.01 3.56 -6.41
CA GLU A 60 -8.28 4.28 -6.51
C GLU A 60 -8.90 4.18 -7.89
N ALA A 61 -8.09 4.32 -8.95
CA ALA A 61 -8.53 4.18 -10.33
C ALA A 61 -9.04 2.76 -10.63
N LEU A 62 -8.40 1.73 -10.08
CA LEU A 62 -8.87 0.34 -10.19
C LEU A 62 -10.19 0.12 -9.44
N ARG A 63 -10.36 0.74 -8.26
CA ARG A 63 -11.58 0.63 -7.45
C ARG A 63 -12.78 1.40 -8.02
N LYS A 64 -12.52 2.45 -8.80
CA LYS A 64 -13.57 3.25 -9.48
C LYS A 64 -14.13 2.57 -10.73
N LYS A 65 -13.54 1.46 -11.16
CA LYS A 65 -13.93 0.72 -12.36
C LYS A 65 -14.94 -0.38 -12.03
#